data_AF-A0A6V7HIE7-F1
#
_entry.id   AF-A0A6V7HIE7-F1
#
_cell.length_a   1.000
_cell.length_b   1.000
_cell.length_c   1.000
_cell.angle_alpha   90.00
_cell.angle_beta   90.00
_cell.angle_gamma   90.00
#
_symmetry.space_group_name_H-M   'P 1'
#
loop_
_entity.id
_entity.type
_entity.pdbx_description
1 polymer ?
#
loop_
_entity_poly.entity_id
_entity_poly.type
_entity_poly.pdbx_seq_one_letter_code
_entity_poly.pdbx_strand_id
1 'polypeptide(L)'
;MDNVEVPIFYDDEPDFVEHEYLQDVEYEYEYEDVERETLFELYQYCLRPTIYDTVLYLLPLFISTIIFRLCAYSQHISHKTFHILSILIGMCNIYRYVGECLYTLLILCTISYLTLHIPKRYCKYA
;
A
#
# COMPACT_ATOMS: atom_id res chain seq x y z
N MET A 1 29.59 2.39 -29.17
CA MET A 1 29.86 3.32 -28.07
C MET A 1 28.66 4.25 -28.00
N ASP A 2 27.78 3.90 -27.08
CA ASP A 2 26.86 4.71 -26.29
C ASP A 2 25.87 5.63 -27.00
N ASN A 3 24.67 5.09 -27.24
CA ASN A 3 23.44 5.88 -27.35
C ASN A 3 23.12 6.45 -25.97
N VAL A 4 23.43 7.72 -25.75
CA VAL A 4 23.00 8.46 -24.56
C VAL A 4 21.65 9.09 -24.91
N GLU A 5 20.56 8.51 -24.41
CA GLU A 5 19.26 9.19 -24.36
C GLU A 5 19.41 10.41 -23.45
N VAL A 6 19.42 11.59 -24.06
CA VAL A 6 19.45 12.86 -23.34
C VAL A 6 18.02 13.12 -22.84
N PRO A 7 17.79 13.24 -21.53
CA PRO A 7 16.47 13.52 -20.98
C PRO A 7 16.02 14.93 -21.39
N ILE A 8 14.89 15.01 -22.09
CA ILE A 8 14.25 16.27 -22.45
C ILE A 8 13.55 16.80 -21.20
N PHE A 9 14.13 17.83 -20.58
CA PHE A 9 13.45 18.63 -19.56
C PHE A 9 12.69 19.76 -20.27
N TYR A 10 11.39 19.87 -20.03
CA TYR A 10 10.64 21.05 -20.46
C TYR A 10 11.04 22.22 -19.57
N ASP A 11 11.63 23.25 -20.18
CA ASP A 11 12.02 24.49 -19.54
C ASP A 11 10.77 25.39 -19.48
N ASP A 12 10.21 25.58 -18.29
CA ASP A 12 9.05 26.44 -18.04
C ASP A 12 9.49 27.91 -18.06
N GLU A 13 9.56 28.54 -19.24
CA GLU A 13 9.56 30.00 -19.35
C GLU A 13 8.59 30.47 -20.46
N PRO A 14 7.75 31.50 -20.20
CA PRO A 14 6.69 31.91 -21.11
C PRO A 14 7.15 33.03 -22.04
N ASP A 15 7.81 32.71 -23.14
CA ASP A 15 8.01 33.67 -24.23
C ASP A 15 6.88 33.57 -25.26
N PHE A 16 5.90 34.45 -25.07
CA PHE A 16 4.77 34.69 -25.97
C PHE A 16 5.30 35.32 -27.27
N VAL A 17 5.63 34.49 -28.26
CA VAL A 17 5.90 34.95 -29.64
C VAL A 17 4.62 34.83 -30.45
N GLU A 18 3.95 35.97 -30.61
CA GLU A 18 2.83 36.24 -31.50
C GLU A 18 3.08 35.63 -32.89
N HIS A 19 2.51 34.45 -33.14
CA HIS A 19 2.47 33.85 -34.47
C HIS A 19 1.20 34.33 -35.18
N GLU A 20 1.46 35.13 -36.21
CA GLU A 20 0.55 35.62 -37.24
C GLU A 20 -0.42 34.50 -37.69
N TYR A 21 -1.72 34.75 -37.49
CA TYR A 21 -2.81 33.87 -37.85
C TYR A 21 -2.89 33.70 -39.38
N LEU A 22 -2.16 32.76 -39.95
CA LEU A 22 -2.54 32.14 -41.22
C LEU A 22 -3.65 31.12 -40.94
N GLN A 23 -4.86 31.67 -40.88
CA GLN A 23 -6.13 30.97 -40.96
C GLN A 23 -6.24 30.31 -42.34
N ASP A 24 -5.64 29.12 -42.49
CA ASP A 24 -6.03 28.17 -43.55
C ASP A 24 -5.46 26.77 -43.28
N VAL A 25 -5.86 26.18 -42.17
CA VAL A 25 -5.95 24.72 -42.09
C VAL A 25 -7.24 24.43 -41.35
N GLU A 26 -8.26 24.04 -42.11
CA GLU A 26 -9.36 23.21 -41.66
C GLU A 26 -8.75 21.98 -40.98
N TYR A 27 -8.37 22.12 -39.70
CA TYR A 27 -8.22 20.98 -38.82
C TYR A 27 -9.65 20.52 -38.53
N GLU A 28 -10.22 19.83 -39.51
CA GLU A 28 -11.18 18.78 -39.25
C GLU A 28 -10.45 17.84 -38.31
N TYR A 29 -10.58 18.07 -37.00
CA TYR A 29 -10.38 17.03 -36.02
C TYR A 29 -11.46 16.02 -36.36
N GLU A 30 -11.18 15.17 -37.35
CA GLU A 30 -11.68 13.82 -37.39
C GLU A 30 -11.30 13.29 -36.02
N TYR A 31 -12.28 13.33 -35.11
CA TYR A 31 -12.39 12.29 -34.09
C TYR A 31 -12.66 11.01 -34.89
N GLU A 32 -11.65 10.56 -35.66
CA GLU A 32 -11.51 9.17 -36.09
C GLU A 32 -11.69 8.41 -34.79
N ASP A 33 -12.83 7.70 -34.73
CA ASP A 33 -13.30 6.87 -33.63
C ASP A 33 -12.18 6.62 -32.62
N VAL A 34 -12.14 7.43 -31.55
CA VAL A 34 -11.30 7.13 -30.39
C VAL A 34 -11.73 5.74 -29.98
N GLU A 35 -10.91 4.74 -30.34
CA GLU A 35 -11.22 3.32 -30.27
C GLU A 35 -11.92 3.07 -28.93
N ARG A 36 -13.24 2.90 -28.99
CA ARG A 36 -14.04 2.90 -27.78
C ARG A 36 -13.66 1.62 -27.05
N GLU A 37 -12.84 1.74 -25.99
CA GLU A 37 -12.33 0.62 -25.22
C GLU A 37 -13.46 -0.38 -24.99
N THR A 38 -13.27 -1.60 -25.50
CA THR A 38 -14.31 -2.61 -25.40
C THR A 38 -14.44 -3.05 -23.95
N LEU A 39 -15.65 -3.44 -23.52
CA LEU A 39 -15.85 -4.03 -22.19
C LEU A 39 -14.94 -5.24 -21.94
N PHE A 40 -14.55 -5.92 -23.01
CA PHE A 40 -13.60 -7.01 -22.97
C PHE A 40 -12.19 -6.54 -22.61
N GLU A 41 -11.69 -5.46 -23.21
CA GLU A 41 -10.38 -4.87 -22.89
C GLU A 41 -10.36 -4.32 -21.46
N LEU A 42 -11.42 -3.63 -21.02
CA LEU A 42 -11.56 -3.18 -19.63
C LEU A 42 -11.48 -4.37 -18.65
N TYR A 43 -12.16 -5.47 -18.97
CA TYR A 43 -12.10 -6.67 -18.14
C TYR A 43 -10.69 -7.27 -18.10
N GLN A 44 -10.04 -7.39 -19.27
CA GLN A 44 -8.74 -8.02 -19.42
C GLN A 44 -7.63 -7.21 -18.74
N TYR A 45 -7.62 -5.90 -18.93
CA TYR A 45 -6.52 -5.02 -18.52
C TYR A 45 -6.73 -4.37 -17.16
N CYS A 46 -7.98 -4.19 -16.70
CA CYS A 46 -8.26 -3.52 -15.43
C CYS A 46 -8.87 -4.47 -14.41
N LEU A 47 -10.05 -5.05 -14.70
CA LEU A 47 -10.80 -5.78 -13.68
C LEU A 47 -10.11 -7.08 -13.26
N ARG A 48 -9.68 -7.89 -14.22
CA ARG A 48 -9.03 -9.17 -13.95
C ARG A 48 -7.76 -9.03 -13.11
N PRO A 49 -6.77 -8.18 -13.46
CA PRO A 49 -5.58 -8.01 -12.63
C PRO A 49 -5.93 -7.41 -11.26
N THR A 50 -6.84 -6.43 -11.19
CA THR A 50 -7.26 -5.83 -9.91
C THR A 50 -7.87 -6.87 -8.96
N ILE A 51 -8.78 -7.70 -9.47
CA ILE A 51 -9.40 -8.77 -8.67
C ILE A 51 -8.36 -9.80 -8.26
N TYR A 52 -7.48 -10.20 -9.18
CA TYR A 52 -6.43 -11.16 -8.90
C TYR A 52 -5.51 -10.67 -7.77
N ASP A 53 -5.04 -9.43 -7.87
CA ASP A 53 -4.19 -8.82 -6.86
C ASP A 53 -4.94 -8.69 -5.53
N THR A 54 -6.19 -8.24 -5.56
CA THR A 54 -7.03 -8.15 -4.36
C THR A 54 -7.15 -9.50 -3.66
N VAL A 55 -7.44 -10.57 -4.39
CA VAL A 55 -7.53 -11.93 -3.82
C VAL A 55 -6.18 -12.37 -3.28
N LEU A 56 -5.09 -12.10 -4.00
CA LEU A 56 -3.72 -12.43 -3.57
C LEU A 56 -3.34 -11.71 -2.27
N TYR A 57 -3.77 -10.46 -2.10
CA TYR A 57 -3.59 -9.68 -0.86
C TYR A 57 -4.52 -10.14 0.26
N LEU A 58 -5.74 -10.61 -0.02
CA LEU A 58 -6.67 -11.08 1.00
C LEU A 58 -6.35 -12.49 1.53
N LEU A 59 -5.78 -13.35 0.68
CA LEU A 59 -5.54 -14.76 1.00
C LEU A 59 -4.71 -14.98 2.29
N PRO A 60 -3.61 -14.25 2.56
CA PRO A 60 -2.85 -14.42 3.81
C PRO A 60 -3.62 -13.95 5.06
N LEU A 61 -4.44 -12.90 4.95
CA LEU A 61 -5.34 -12.46 6.03
C LEU A 61 -6.38 -13.53 6.33
N PHE A 62 -6.96 -14.12 5.28
CA PHE A 62 -7.96 -15.16 5.41
C PHE A 62 -7.38 -16.41 6.07
N ILE A 63 -6.21 -16.88 5.63
CA ILE A 63 -5.49 -17.99 6.25
C ILE A 63 -5.18 -17.70 7.72
N SER A 64 -4.65 -16.51 8.02
CA SER A 64 -4.37 -16.09 9.40
C SER A 64 -5.62 -16.13 10.28
N THR A 65 -6.76 -15.69 9.74
CA THR A 65 -8.05 -15.69 10.46
C THR A 65 -8.53 -17.12 10.74
N ILE A 66 -8.39 -18.03 9.79
CA ILE A 66 -8.73 -19.45 9.99
C ILE A 66 -7.85 -20.06 11.08
N ILE A 67 -6.53 -19.87 11.00
CA ILE A 67 -5.59 -20.38 12.00
C ILE A 67 -5.91 -19.83 13.38
N PHE A 68 -6.11 -18.52 13.50
CA PHE A 68 -6.45 -17.88 14.76
C PHE A 68 -7.74 -18.43 15.36
N ARG A 69 -8.79 -18.60 14.54
CA ARG A 69 -10.07 -19.20 14.97
C ARG A 69 -9.89 -20.64 15.42
N LEU A 70 -9.15 -21.47 14.68
CA LEU A 70 -8.86 -22.84 15.07
C LEU A 70 -8.13 -22.88 16.42
N CYS A 71 -7.17 -21.98 16.63
CA CYS A 71 -6.47 -21.89 17.91
C CYS A 71 -7.39 -21.43 19.05
N ALA A 72 -8.28 -20.48 18.80
CA ALA A 72 -9.19 -19.93 19.81
C ALA A 72 -10.25 -20.95 20.26
N TYR A 73 -10.75 -21.77 19.34
CA TYR A 73 -11.75 -22.80 19.65
C TYR A 73 -11.14 -24.13 20.11
N SER A 74 -9.82 -24.29 20.02
CA SER A 74 -9.16 -25.52 20.44
C SER A 74 -9.09 -25.62 21.96
N GLN A 75 -9.75 -26.65 22.51
CA GLN A 75 -9.66 -26.98 23.94
C GLN A 75 -8.28 -27.50 24.36
N HIS A 76 -7.40 -27.82 23.41
CA HIS A 76 -6.09 -28.42 23.66
C HIS A 76 -4.99 -27.37 23.83
N ILE A 77 -5.27 -26.10 23.54
CA ILE A 77 -4.28 -25.02 23.57
C ILE A 77 -4.36 -24.32 24.93
N SER A 78 -3.23 -24.25 25.62
CA SER A 78 -3.13 -23.48 26.86
C SER A 78 -3.29 -21.98 26.60
N HIS A 79 -3.80 -21.24 27.58
CA HIS A 79 -3.96 -19.79 27.45
C HIS A 79 -2.64 -19.08 27.08
N LYS A 80 -1.50 -19.50 27.67
CA LYS A 80 -0.18 -18.92 27.38
C LYS A 80 0.24 -19.17 25.92
N THR A 81 0.05 -20.38 25.43
CA THR A 81 0.38 -20.71 24.03
C THR A 81 -0.54 -20.00 23.05
N PHE A 82 -1.82 -19.82 23.39
CA PHE A 82 -2.75 -19.04 22.59
C PHE A 82 -2.30 -17.57 22.46
N HIS A 83 -1.88 -16.95 23.57
CA HIS A 83 -1.36 -15.57 23.55
C HIS A 83 -0.11 -15.42 22.68
N ILE A 84 0.85 -16.34 22.81
CA ILE A 84 2.07 -16.33 21.99
C ILE A 84 1.72 -16.46 20.50
N LEU A 85 0.82 -17.39 20.15
CA LEU A 85 0.36 -17.59 18.78
C LEU A 85 -0.38 -16.35 18.25
N SER A 86 -1.24 -15.74 19.06
CA SER A 86 -1.95 -14.51 18.72
C SER A 86 -0.99 -13.37 18.39
N ILE A 87 0.04 -13.17 19.22
CA ILE A 87 1.06 -12.15 19.00
C ILE A 87 1.82 -12.46 17.71
N LEU A 88 2.23 -13.71 17.49
CA LEU A 88 3.00 -14.10 16.31
C LEU A 88 2.20 -13.91 15.02
N ILE A 89 0.94 -14.33 14.99
CA ILE A 89 0.03 -14.12 13.85
C ILE A 89 -0.15 -12.62 13.59
N GLY A 90 -0.35 -11.81 14.63
CA GLY A 90 -0.46 -10.36 14.52
C GLY A 90 0.80 -9.72 13.93
N MET A 91 1.98 -10.09 14.45
CA MET A 91 3.27 -9.61 13.96
C MET A 91 3.51 -10.00 12.50
N CYS A 92 3.19 -11.23 12.09
CA CYS A 92 3.31 -11.68 10.71
C CYS A 92 2.41 -10.88 9.75
N ASN A 93 1.17 -10.57 10.17
CA ASN A 93 0.27 -9.76 9.36
C ASN A 93 0.78 -8.32 9.23
N ILE A 94 1.16 -7.67 10.34
CA ILE A 94 1.68 -6.31 10.30
C ILE A 94 2.96 -6.25 9.46
N TYR A 95 3.89 -7.20 9.62
CA TYR A 95 5.10 -7.26 8.80
C TYR A 95 4.79 -7.33 7.30
N ARG A 96 3.77 -8.11 6.92
CA ARG A 96 3.41 -8.33 5.52
C ARG A 96 2.69 -7.14 4.86
N TYR A 97 1.83 -6.43 5.59
CA TYR A 97 1.03 -5.34 5.01
C TYR A 97 1.57 -3.94 5.33
N VAL A 98 2.17 -3.76 6.50
CA VAL A 98 2.57 -2.45 7.02
C VAL A 98 3.87 -2.58 7.83
N GLY A 99 4.90 -3.11 7.17
CA GLY A 99 6.18 -3.44 7.82
C GLY A 99 6.83 -2.27 8.56
N GLU A 100 6.71 -1.05 8.04
CA GLU A 100 7.20 0.17 8.70
C GLU A 100 6.54 0.41 10.07
N CYS A 101 5.22 0.17 10.16
CA CYS A 101 4.48 0.32 11.42
C CYS A 101 4.87 -0.74 12.46
N LEU A 102 5.43 -1.88 12.05
CA LEU A 102 5.92 -2.89 13.00
C LEU A 102 7.03 -2.32 13.88
N TYR A 103 7.96 -1.59 13.28
CA TYR A 103 9.07 -0.96 14.00
C TYR A 103 8.55 0.12 14.94
N THR A 104 7.62 0.96 14.48
CA THR A 104 6.98 1.98 15.32
C THR A 104 6.26 1.36 16.52
N LEU A 105 5.53 0.25 16.30
CA LEU A 105 4.82 -0.46 17.36
C LEU A 105 5.80 -1.07 18.38
N LEU A 106 6.89 -1.68 17.92
CA LEU A 106 7.93 -2.20 18.81
C LEU A 106 8.58 -1.11 19.65
N ILE A 107 8.91 0.04 19.04
CA ILE A 107 9.45 1.22 19.74
C ILE A 107 8.45 1.73 20.78
N LEU A 108 7.18 1.84 20.42
CA LEU A 108 6.14 2.28 21.35
C LEU A 108 6.01 1.32 22.54
N CYS A 109 6.03 0.01 22.28
CA CYS A 109 5.98 -1.02 23.31
C CYS A 109 7.19 -0.94 24.26
N THR A 110 8.41 -0.74 23.74
CA THR A 110 9.61 -0.63 24.58
C THR A 110 9.60 0.64 25.42
N ILE A 111 9.25 1.79 24.83
CA ILE A 111 9.12 3.05 25.58
C ILE A 111 8.06 2.91 26.68
N SER A 112 6.88 2.37 26.35
CA SER A 112 5.80 2.17 27.32
C SER A 112 6.22 1.26 28.47
N TYR A 113 6.93 0.17 28.16
CA TYR A 113 7.46 -0.76 29.16
C TYR A 113 8.50 -0.08 30.07
N LEU A 114 9.42 0.70 29.49
CA LEU A 114 10.40 1.47 30.24
C LEU A 114 9.70 2.48 31.16
N THR A 115 8.72 3.24 30.65
CA THR A 115 7.94 4.19 31.45
C THR A 115 7.20 3.52 32.60
N LEU A 116 6.64 2.33 32.39
CA LEU A 116 5.96 1.57 33.43
C LEU A 116 6.91 1.06 34.52
N HIS A 117 8.14 0.72 34.15
CA HIS A 117 9.19 0.26 35.06
C HIS A 117 9.99 1.38 35.73
N ILE A 118 9.81 2.64 35.31
CA ILE A 118 10.30 3.78 36.09
C ILE A 118 9.56 3.75 37.44
N PRO A 119 10.26 3.49 38.55
CA PRO A 119 9.60 3.33 39.83
C PRO A 119 8.87 4.63 40.18
N LYS A 120 7.67 4.51 40.79
CA LYS A 120 6.92 5.61 41.43
C LYS A 120 7.75 6.48 42.38
N ARG A 121 9.02 6.13 42.64
CA ARG A 121 9.99 6.95 43.37
C ARG A 121 10.22 8.34 42.76
N TYR A 122 9.98 8.53 41.46
CA TYR A 122 10.02 9.86 40.83
C TYR A 122 8.65 10.57 40.78
N CYS A 123 7.55 9.83 40.92
CA CYS A 123 6.18 10.36 41.06
C CYS A 123 5.76 10.45 42.54
N LYS A 124 6.61 11.04 43.40
CA LYS A 124 6.28 11.34 44.80
C LYS A 124 5.97 12.81 45.09
N TYR A 125 5.83 13.64 44.05
CA TYR A 125 5.47 15.06 44.19
C TYR A 125 4.51 15.47 43.06
N ALA A 126 3.27 15.04 43.15
CA ALA A 126 2.12 15.68 42.52
C ALA A 126 0.93 15.58 43.49
#